data_AF-A0A1S9CTB2-F1
#
_entry.id   AF-A0A1S9CTB2-F1
#
_cell.length_a   1.000
_cell.length_b   1.000
_cell.length_c   1.000
_cell.angle_alpha   90.00
_cell.angle_beta   90.00
_cell.angle_gamma   90.00
#
_symmetry.space_group_name_H-M   'P 1'
#
loop_
_entity.id
_entity.type
_entity.pdbx_description
1 polymer ?
#
loop_
_entity_poly.entity_id
_entity_poly.type
_entity_poly.pdbx_seq_one_letter_code
_entity_poly.pdbx_strand_id
1 'polypeptide(L)'
;MFDYLISMISSSAVSIITFMLFVVFYRLYHRITIRFISTLGKGVPDIIEEFNSALRTPLKYAWFITGAYCAVLVSPLINLSIFSRVWLTQLYQMLLVFCVTYGVYNTVSIYETILLNVGSKFTLLDNSLLIRFSVKVARFFIVVIGVGVAFGQFITNLDTILTGVGLGGVIFTVIAKDTLTNILNGVMLMVESRFL
;
A
#
# COMPACT_ATOMS: atom_id res chain seq x y z
N MET A 1 34.24 19.25 -36.44
CA MET A 1 34.25 17.79 -36.71
C MET A 1 34.70 16.99 -35.49
N PHE A 2 35.79 17.40 -34.81
CA PHE A 2 36.26 16.76 -33.56
C PHE A 2 35.27 16.84 -32.38
N ASP A 3 34.59 17.97 -32.17
CA ASP A 3 33.59 18.10 -31.08
C ASP A 3 32.38 17.19 -31.27
N TYR A 4 32.01 16.90 -32.53
CA TYR A 4 30.91 16.00 -32.85
C TYR A 4 31.26 14.54 -32.51
N LEU A 5 32.51 14.12 -32.77
CA LEU A 5 33.01 12.79 -32.38
C LEU A 5 33.10 12.63 -30.86
N ILE A 6 33.50 13.67 -30.12
CA ILE A 6 33.54 13.66 -28.65
C ILE A 6 32.13 13.55 -28.05
N SER A 7 31.13 14.23 -28.63
CA SER A 7 29.73 14.12 -28.22
C SER A 7 29.14 12.72 -28.50
N MET A 8 29.56 12.06 -29.58
CA MET A 8 29.07 10.74 -29.99
C MET A 8 29.71 9.60 -29.16
N ILE A 9 30.97 9.76 -28.75
CA ILE A 9 31.67 8.85 -27.84
C ILE A 9 31.11 8.98 -26.42
N SER A 10 30.82 10.20 -25.95
CA SER A 10 30.22 10.41 -24.63
C SER A 10 28.81 9.84 -24.54
N SER A 11 27.97 10.00 -25.57
CA SER A 11 26.62 9.39 -25.59
C SER A 11 26.64 7.86 -25.64
N SER A 12 27.61 7.26 -26.32
CA SER A 12 27.74 5.79 -26.43
C SER A 12 28.26 5.16 -25.13
N ALA A 13 29.23 5.83 -24.49
CA ALA A 13 29.76 5.42 -23.19
C ALA A 13 28.68 5.45 -22.10
N VAL A 14 27.80 6.45 -22.12
CA VAL A 14 26.73 6.57 -21.13
C VAL A 14 25.67 5.46 -21.31
N SER A 15 25.35 5.04 -22.55
CA SER A 15 24.48 3.88 -22.78
C SER A 15 25.05 2.57 -22.27
N ILE A 16 26.36 2.34 -22.45
CA ILE A 16 27.05 1.14 -21.95
C ILE A 16 27.08 1.12 -20.42
N ILE A 17 27.38 2.26 -19.78
CA ILE A 17 27.38 2.40 -18.33
C ILE A 17 25.97 2.17 -17.77
N THR A 18 24.94 2.70 -18.43
CA THR A 18 23.54 2.52 -18.03
C THR A 18 23.09 1.06 -18.16
N PHE A 19 23.44 0.40 -19.26
CA PHE A 19 23.14 -1.02 -19.47
C PHE A 19 23.85 -1.91 -18.45
N MET A 20 25.11 -1.60 -18.14
CA MET A 20 25.91 -2.31 -17.14
C MET A 20 25.36 -2.09 -15.73
N LEU A 21 24.90 -0.88 -15.40
CA LEU A 21 24.25 -0.55 -14.14
C LEU A 21 22.88 -1.25 -14.00
N PHE A 22 22.09 -1.33 -15.08
CA PHE A 22 20.84 -2.09 -15.12
C PHE A 22 21.07 -3.59 -14.86
N VAL A 23 22.10 -4.18 -15.48
CA VAL A 23 22.46 -5.60 -15.26
C VAL A 23 22.94 -5.84 -13.82
N VAL A 24 23.67 -4.90 -13.22
CA VAL A 24 24.08 -4.97 -11.81
C VAL A 24 22.88 -4.88 -10.87
N PHE A 25 21.94 -3.95 -11.12
CA PHE A 25 20.69 -3.84 -10.35
C PHE A 25 19.82 -5.09 -10.50
N TYR A 26 19.73 -5.68 -11.69
CA TYR A 26 18.99 -6.93 -11.94
C TYR A 26 19.62 -8.13 -11.22
N ARG A 27 20.95 -8.20 -11.11
CA ARG A 27 21.62 -9.24 -10.30
C ARG A 27 21.47 -9.00 -8.80
N LEU A 28 21.45 -7.74 -8.35
CA LEU A 28 21.25 -7.38 -6.95
C LEU A 28 19.81 -7.71 -6.49
N TYR A 29 18.82 -7.50 -7.37
CA TYR A 29 17.41 -7.85 -7.20
C TYR A 29 17.20 -9.32 -6.80
N HIS A 30 17.83 -10.27 -7.51
CA HIS A 30 17.66 -11.69 -7.21
C HIS A 30 18.30 -12.09 -5.87
N ARG A 31 19.44 -11.48 -5.51
CA ARG A 31 20.23 -11.89 -4.34
C ARG A 31 19.72 -11.28 -3.02
N ILE A 32 19.27 -10.02 -3.04
CA ILE A 32 18.75 -9.33 -1.84
C ILE A 32 17.37 -9.85 -1.44
N THR A 33 16.47 -10.05 -2.41
CA THR A 33 15.09 -10.49 -2.15
C THR A 33 15.03 -11.89 -1.52
N ILE A 34 15.95 -12.79 -1.87
CA ILE A 34 15.98 -14.14 -1.28
C ILE A 34 16.59 -14.13 0.14
N ARG A 35 17.57 -13.25 0.41
CA ARG A 35 18.24 -13.17 1.74
C ARG A 35 17.45 -12.40 2.79
N PHE A 36 16.86 -11.26 2.45
CA PHE A 36 16.20 -10.43 3.47
C PHE A 36 15.00 -11.15 4.06
N ILE A 37 14.26 -11.88 3.23
CA ILE A 37 13.04 -12.50 3.71
C ILE A 37 13.27 -13.91 4.30
N SER A 38 14.39 -14.58 4.04
CA SER A 38 14.73 -15.84 4.77
C SER A 38 15.30 -15.60 6.18
N THR A 39 15.68 -14.35 6.51
CA THR A 39 16.25 -14.02 7.84
C THR A 39 15.17 -13.60 8.85
N LEU A 40 14.06 -13.03 8.40
CA LEU A 40 12.94 -12.61 9.27
C LEU A 40 11.98 -13.74 9.69
N GLY A 41 12.07 -14.92 9.06
CA GLY A 41 11.18 -16.07 9.32
C GLY A 41 11.77 -17.16 10.22
N LYS A 42 12.98 -16.99 10.78
CA LYS A 42 13.59 -18.04 11.61
C LYS A 42 13.17 -17.88 13.07
N GLY A 43 12.17 -18.65 13.49
CA GLY A 43 11.86 -18.90 14.92
C GLY A 43 10.75 -18.04 15.53
N VAL A 44 9.76 -17.60 14.75
CA VAL A 44 8.69 -16.69 15.19
C VAL A 44 7.33 -17.40 15.09
N PRO A 45 6.38 -17.22 16.03
CA PRO A 45 5.09 -17.94 16.02
C PRO A 45 4.31 -17.77 14.71
N ASP A 46 3.49 -18.77 14.35
CA ASP A 46 2.75 -18.91 13.07
C ASP A 46 2.08 -17.63 12.56
N ILE A 47 1.53 -16.82 13.47
CA ILE A 47 0.86 -15.53 13.16
C ILE A 47 1.85 -14.49 12.60
N ILE A 48 3.06 -14.44 13.15
CA ILE A 48 4.10 -13.52 12.70
C ILE A 48 4.68 -13.98 11.37
N GLU A 49 4.72 -15.29 11.13
CA GLU A 49 5.11 -15.84 9.83
C GLU A 49 4.09 -15.53 8.74
N GLU A 50 2.79 -15.70 9.02
CA GLU A 50 1.71 -15.26 8.10
C GLU A 50 1.81 -13.76 7.83
N PHE A 51 1.95 -12.92 8.85
CA PHE A 51 2.07 -11.46 8.70
C PHE A 51 3.27 -11.06 7.85
N ASN A 52 4.43 -11.68 8.11
CA ASN A 52 5.65 -11.45 7.34
C ASN A 52 5.49 -11.92 5.89
N SER A 53 4.81 -13.03 5.66
CA SER A 53 4.50 -13.52 4.31
C SER A 53 3.58 -12.57 3.54
N ALA A 54 2.60 -11.96 4.21
CA ALA A 54 1.69 -11.01 3.58
C ALA A 54 2.38 -9.69 3.20
N LEU A 55 3.35 -9.24 4.01
CA LEU A 55 4.15 -8.06 3.72
C LEU A 55 5.32 -8.33 2.77
N ARG A 56 5.82 -9.57 2.66
CA ARG A 56 6.90 -9.94 1.73
C ARG A 56 6.60 -9.52 0.30
N THR A 57 5.37 -9.79 -0.16
CA THR A 57 4.91 -9.52 -1.52
C THR A 57 4.92 -8.03 -1.87
N PRO A 58 4.21 -7.14 -1.12
CA PRO A 58 4.23 -5.70 -1.37
C PRO A 58 5.62 -5.10 -1.17
N LEU A 59 6.43 -5.58 -0.20
CA LEU A 59 7.79 -5.08 -0.01
C LEU A 59 8.70 -5.40 -1.19
N LYS A 60 8.56 -6.61 -1.77
CA LYS A 60 9.30 -7.00 -2.98
C LYS A 60 8.95 -6.10 -4.15
N TYR A 61 7.66 -5.82 -4.36
CA TYR A 61 7.23 -4.93 -5.43
C TYR A 61 7.70 -3.49 -5.18
N ALA A 62 7.60 -2.97 -3.95
CA ALA A 62 8.09 -1.65 -3.59
C ALA A 62 9.60 -1.53 -3.87
N TRP A 63 10.40 -2.53 -3.46
CA TRP A 63 11.83 -2.54 -3.76
C TRP A 63 12.13 -2.61 -5.25
N PHE A 64 11.38 -3.40 -6.01
CA PHE A 64 11.53 -3.48 -7.46
C PHE A 64 11.21 -2.12 -8.12
N ILE A 65 10.13 -1.47 -7.71
CA ILE A 65 9.70 -0.16 -8.22
C ILE A 65 10.74 0.92 -7.89
N THR A 66 11.27 0.96 -6.66
CA THR A 66 12.34 1.88 -6.26
C THR A 66 13.63 1.64 -7.04
N GLY A 67 14.02 0.38 -7.24
CA GLY A 67 15.18 0.03 -8.06
C GLY A 67 15.03 0.47 -9.52
N ALA A 68 13.84 0.26 -10.10
CA ALA A 68 13.51 0.71 -11.45
C ALA A 68 13.55 2.24 -11.56
N TYR A 69 12.99 2.97 -10.60
CA TYR A 69 13.03 4.43 -10.57
C TYR A 69 14.46 4.98 -10.47
N CYS A 70 15.29 4.41 -9.59
CA CYS A 70 16.71 4.77 -9.50
C CYS A 70 17.48 4.49 -10.81
N ALA A 71 17.20 3.36 -11.47
CA ALA A 71 17.82 3.03 -12.76
C ALA A 71 17.44 4.04 -13.86
N VAL A 72 16.17 4.50 -13.88
CA VAL A 72 15.72 5.55 -14.80
C VAL A 72 16.33 6.91 -14.46
N LEU A 73 16.47 7.25 -13.17
CA LEU A 73 17.10 8.50 -12.71
C LEU A 73 18.58 8.64 -13.11
N VAL A 74 19.32 7.54 -13.08
CA VAL A 74 20.74 7.49 -13.43
C VAL A 74 20.96 7.38 -14.95
N SER A 75 19.94 6.94 -15.69
CA SER A 75 19.99 6.81 -17.14
C SER A 75 19.97 8.17 -17.85
N PRO A 76 20.76 8.36 -18.93
CA PRO A 76 20.68 9.55 -19.79
C PRO A 76 19.33 9.71 -20.50
N LEU A 77 18.45 8.69 -20.43
CA LEU A 77 17.09 8.73 -20.98
C LEU A 77 16.24 9.87 -20.43
N ILE A 78 16.53 10.38 -19.22
CA ILE A 78 15.86 11.57 -18.67
C ILE A 78 16.22 12.86 -19.42
N ASN A 79 17.40 12.89 -20.06
CA ASN A 79 17.86 14.04 -20.83
C ASN A 79 17.40 13.97 -22.31
N LEU A 80 16.97 12.80 -22.78
CA LEU A 80 16.13 12.70 -23.97
C LEU A 80 14.73 13.18 -23.57
N SER A 81 14.34 14.35 -24.04
CA SER A 81 13.11 15.14 -23.78
C SER A 81 11.74 14.43 -23.88
N ILE A 82 11.68 13.09 -23.88
CA ILE A 82 10.51 12.25 -24.11
C ILE A 82 9.59 12.21 -22.88
N PHE A 83 10.13 12.28 -21.65
CA PHE A 83 9.34 12.28 -20.42
C PHE A 83 9.80 13.39 -19.47
N SER A 84 8.86 14.24 -19.03
CA SER A 84 9.15 15.20 -17.97
C SER A 84 9.43 14.46 -16.66
N ARG A 85 10.51 14.86 -15.98
CA ARG A 85 10.93 14.31 -14.68
C ARG A 85 9.78 14.28 -13.67
N VAL A 86 8.89 15.27 -13.73
CA VAL A 86 7.70 15.39 -12.87
C VAL A 86 6.75 14.21 -13.07
N TRP A 87 6.46 13.84 -14.31
CA TRP A 87 5.58 12.71 -14.64
C TRP A 87 6.15 11.38 -14.17
N LEU A 88 7.47 11.19 -14.29
CA LEU A 88 8.18 10.01 -13.80
C LEU A 88 8.10 9.88 -12.28
N THR A 89 8.29 10.99 -11.55
CA THR A 89 8.19 11.01 -10.09
C THR A 89 6.74 10.75 -9.63
N GLN A 90 5.74 11.32 -10.30
CA GLN A 90 4.32 11.06 -10.02
C GLN A 90 3.95 9.59 -10.25
N LEU A 91 4.39 8.99 -11.36
CA LEU A 91 4.15 7.56 -11.63
C LEU A 91 4.80 6.67 -10.57
N TYR A 92 6.04 6.96 -10.17
CA TYR A 92 6.75 6.23 -9.12
C TYR A 92 6.01 6.29 -7.78
N GLN A 93 5.61 7.49 -7.37
CA GLN A 93 4.90 7.69 -6.12
C GLN A 93 3.51 7.00 -6.14
N MET A 94 2.79 7.02 -7.27
CA MET A 94 1.53 6.29 -7.45
C MET A 94 1.73 4.77 -7.28
N LEU A 95 2.75 4.20 -7.95
CA LEU A 95 3.08 2.78 -7.85
C LEU A 95 3.46 2.36 -6.42
N LEU A 96 4.19 3.22 -5.69
CA LEU A 96 4.49 2.98 -4.28
C LEU A 96 3.22 2.98 -3.41
N VAL A 97 2.31 3.93 -3.62
CA VAL A 97 1.05 3.96 -2.88
C VAL A 97 0.26 2.69 -3.11
N PHE A 98 0.14 2.22 -4.36
CA PHE A 98 -0.51 0.93 -4.65
C PHE A 98 0.14 -0.25 -3.94
N CYS A 99 1.48 -0.29 -3.88
CA CYS A 99 2.20 -1.31 -3.12
C CYS A 99 1.84 -1.29 -1.64
N VAL A 100 1.82 -0.10 -1.03
CA VAL A 100 1.47 0.06 0.39
C VAL A 100 0.02 -0.34 0.62
N THR A 101 -0.91 0.14 -0.20
CA THR A 101 -2.34 -0.21 -0.12
C THR A 101 -2.55 -1.71 -0.26
N TYR A 102 -1.89 -2.35 -1.22
CA TYR A 102 -1.95 -3.80 -1.41
C TYR A 102 -1.41 -4.55 -0.18
N GLY A 103 -0.34 -4.05 0.43
CA GLY A 103 0.21 -4.65 1.64
C GLY A 103 -0.73 -4.55 2.84
N VAL A 104 -1.29 -3.37 3.09
CA VAL A 104 -2.27 -3.17 4.17
C VAL A 104 -3.53 -4.01 3.93
N TYR A 105 -4.01 -4.08 2.69
CA TYR A 105 -5.15 -4.92 2.31
C TYR A 105 -4.89 -6.40 2.61
N ASN A 106 -3.69 -6.90 2.30
CA ASN A 106 -3.33 -8.29 2.53
C ASN A 106 -3.19 -8.62 4.02
N THR A 107 -2.67 -7.69 4.82
CA THR A 107 -2.61 -7.81 6.28
C THR A 107 -4.01 -7.95 6.88
N VAL A 108 -5.00 -7.19 6.41
CA VAL A 108 -6.39 -7.30 6.89
C VAL A 108 -7.00 -8.68 6.64
N SER A 109 -6.56 -9.39 5.59
CA SER A 109 -6.98 -10.78 5.34
C SER A 109 -6.47 -11.75 6.41
N ILE A 110 -5.27 -11.52 6.96
CA ILE A 110 -4.73 -12.33 8.04
C ILE A 110 -5.55 -12.11 9.32
N TYR A 111 -5.92 -10.86 9.60
CA TYR A 111 -6.81 -10.55 10.72
C TYR A 111 -8.15 -11.31 10.62
N GLU A 112 -8.72 -11.46 9.42
CA GLU A 112 -9.92 -12.27 9.19
C GLU A 112 -9.71 -13.72 9.64
N THR A 113 -8.64 -14.36 9.18
CA THR A 113 -8.30 -15.75 9.52
C THR A 113 -8.07 -15.94 11.01
N ILE A 114 -7.32 -15.04 11.65
CA ILE A 114 -7.04 -15.09 13.09
C ILE A 114 -8.34 -14.95 13.90
N LEU A 115 -9.16 -13.96 13.57
CA LEU A 115 -10.43 -13.72 14.28
C LEU A 115 -11.40 -14.89 14.13
N LEU A 116 -11.48 -15.50 12.95
CA LEU A 116 -12.29 -16.69 12.73
C LEU A 116 -11.76 -17.91 13.51
N ASN A 117 -10.44 -18.11 13.56
CA ASN A 117 -9.82 -19.24 14.24
C ASN A 117 -9.86 -19.11 15.78
N VAL A 118 -9.76 -17.89 16.29
CA VAL A 118 -9.99 -17.60 17.72
C VAL A 118 -11.48 -17.74 18.02
N GLY A 119 -12.36 -17.14 17.23
CA GLY A 119 -13.82 -17.21 17.41
C GLY A 119 -14.37 -18.63 17.42
N SER A 120 -13.85 -19.52 16.56
CA SER A 120 -14.27 -20.94 16.50
C SER A 120 -13.87 -21.74 17.73
N LYS A 121 -12.75 -21.38 18.38
CA LYS A 121 -12.33 -21.98 19.66
C LYS A 121 -13.14 -21.46 20.85
N PHE A 122 -13.69 -20.26 20.75
CA PHE A 122 -14.23 -19.55 21.90
C PHE A 122 -15.71 -19.74 22.18
N THR A 123 -16.61 -20.22 21.28
CA THR A 123 -17.96 -20.80 21.64
C THR A 123 -18.99 -20.80 20.50
N LEU A 124 -19.89 -21.81 20.55
CA LEU A 124 -21.38 -21.81 20.58
C LEU A 124 -22.25 -20.70 19.93
N LEU A 125 -21.71 -19.59 19.41
CA LEU A 125 -22.44 -18.59 18.61
C LEU A 125 -21.71 -18.36 17.29
N ASP A 126 -22.46 -18.39 16.18
CA ASP A 126 -21.93 -18.15 14.84
C ASP A 126 -21.64 -16.66 14.60
N ASN A 127 -20.51 -16.19 15.15
CA ASN A 127 -20.03 -14.82 14.98
C ASN A 127 -19.27 -14.62 13.65
N SER A 128 -19.21 -15.64 12.79
CA SER A 128 -18.44 -15.62 11.55
C SER A 128 -18.92 -14.53 10.59
N LEU A 129 -20.24 -14.28 10.57
CA LEU A 129 -20.86 -13.26 9.73
C LEU A 129 -20.42 -11.84 10.13
N LEU A 130 -20.39 -11.54 11.43
CA LEU A 130 -19.96 -10.23 11.94
C LEU A 130 -18.47 -9.97 11.67
N ILE A 131 -17.63 -11.00 11.83
CA ILE A 131 -16.19 -10.91 11.55
C ILE A 131 -15.96 -10.62 10.06
N ARG A 132 -16.60 -11.40 9.18
CA ARG A 132 -16.49 -11.20 7.72
C ARG A 132 -17.01 -9.84 7.28
N PHE A 133 -18.11 -9.38 7.87
CA PHE A 133 -18.66 -8.05 7.60
C PHE A 133 -17.66 -6.94 8.00
N SER A 134 -17.09 -7.01 9.20
CA SER A 134 -16.14 -6.01 9.72
C SER A 134 -14.88 -5.91 8.84
N VAL A 135 -14.33 -7.07 8.43
CA VAL A 135 -13.18 -7.13 7.52
C VAL A 135 -13.51 -6.52 6.16
N LYS A 136 -14.72 -6.77 5.63
CA LYS A 136 -15.14 -6.24 4.33
C LYS A 136 -15.31 -4.72 4.36
N VAL A 137 -15.84 -4.18 5.45
CA VAL A 137 -15.91 -2.73 5.69
C VAL A 137 -14.52 -2.12 5.78
N ALA A 138 -13.61 -2.72 6.55
CA ALA A 138 -12.22 -2.24 6.64
C ALA A 138 -11.51 -2.25 5.26
N ARG A 139 -11.68 -3.32 4.48
CA ARG A 139 -11.14 -3.43 3.11
C ARG A 139 -11.69 -2.33 2.19
N PHE A 140 -12.98 -2.02 2.29
CA PHE A 140 -13.58 -0.93 1.53
C PHE A 140 -12.88 0.41 1.80
N PHE A 141 -12.67 0.77 3.07
CA PHE A 141 -11.95 2.00 3.43
C PHE A 141 -10.50 2.01 2.96
N ILE A 142 -9.77 0.88 3.09
CA ILE A 142 -8.38 0.79 2.61
C ILE A 142 -8.29 1.05 1.11
N VAL A 143 -9.21 0.50 0.32
CA VAL A 143 -9.24 0.73 -1.13
C VAL A 143 -9.57 2.18 -1.45
N VAL A 144 -10.61 2.75 -0.82
CA VAL A 144 -11.02 4.15 -1.04
C VAL A 144 -9.87 5.12 -0.70
N ILE A 145 -9.23 4.93 0.45
CA ILE A 145 -8.09 5.77 0.87
C ILE A 145 -6.90 5.55 -0.06
N GLY A 146 -6.57 4.30 -0.38
CA GLY A 146 -5.45 3.97 -1.26
C GLY A 146 -5.58 4.58 -2.65
N VAL A 147 -6.77 4.49 -3.26
CA VAL A 147 -7.08 5.14 -4.53
C VAL A 147 -7.03 6.66 -4.40
N GLY A 148 -7.61 7.23 -3.33
CA GLY A 148 -7.58 8.66 -3.09
C GLY A 148 -6.15 9.22 -2.99
N VAL A 149 -5.26 8.53 -2.27
CA VAL A 149 -3.85 8.92 -2.14
C VAL A 149 -3.08 8.70 -3.44
N ALA A 150 -3.35 7.61 -4.17
CA ALA A 150 -2.65 7.30 -5.42
C ALA A 150 -2.96 8.31 -6.53
N PHE A 151 -4.24 8.66 -6.70
CA PHE A 151 -4.66 9.64 -7.70
C PHE A 151 -4.44 11.08 -7.25
N GLY A 152 -4.33 11.31 -5.95
CA GLY A 152 -4.14 12.64 -5.39
C GLY A 152 -2.93 13.38 -5.97
N GLN A 153 -1.88 12.65 -6.35
CA GLN A 153 -0.66 13.22 -6.92
C GLN A 153 -0.82 13.81 -8.33
N PHE A 154 -1.89 13.43 -9.03
CA PHE A 154 -2.23 13.96 -10.36
C PHE A 154 -3.22 15.13 -10.29
N ILE A 155 -3.78 15.39 -9.11
CA ILE A 155 -4.83 16.37 -8.91
C ILE A 155 -4.20 17.65 -8.39
N THR A 156 -4.35 18.73 -9.14
CA THR A 156 -3.78 20.03 -8.79
C THR A 156 -4.45 20.67 -7.57
N ASN A 157 -5.72 20.34 -7.28
CA ASN A 157 -6.50 20.87 -6.16
C ASN A 157 -7.03 19.74 -5.26
N LEU A 158 -6.10 19.07 -4.56
CA LEU A 158 -6.45 18.03 -3.59
C LEU A 158 -7.41 18.53 -2.51
N ASP A 159 -7.27 19.79 -2.09
CA ASP A 159 -8.07 20.40 -1.04
C ASP A 159 -9.56 20.40 -1.38
N THR A 160 -9.94 20.56 -2.64
CA THR A 160 -11.36 20.53 -3.08
C THR A 160 -11.96 19.14 -2.90
N ILE A 161 -11.22 18.09 -3.26
CA ILE A 161 -11.67 16.70 -3.10
C ILE A 161 -11.71 16.34 -1.62
N LEU A 162 -10.69 16.71 -0.85
CA LEU A 162 -10.63 16.47 0.58
C LEU A 162 -11.79 17.17 1.30
N THR A 163 -12.12 18.40 0.90
CA THR A 163 -13.27 19.14 1.41
C THR A 163 -14.59 18.46 1.05
N GLY A 164 -14.74 17.98 -0.19
CA GLY A 164 -15.92 17.22 -0.62
C GLY A 164 -16.12 15.92 0.15
N VAL A 165 -15.04 15.16 0.36
CA VAL A 165 -15.04 13.95 1.21
C VAL A 165 -15.34 14.30 2.67
N GLY A 166 -14.79 15.41 3.19
CA GLY A 166 -15.07 15.91 4.53
C GLY A 166 -16.54 16.27 4.75
N LEU A 167 -17.15 16.98 3.80
CA LEU A 167 -18.59 17.29 3.82
C LEU A 167 -19.44 16.02 3.70
N GLY A 168 -19.03 15.07 2.86
CA GLY A 168 -19.66 13.75 2.76
C GLY A 168 -19.62 12.98 4.10
N GLY A 169 -18.50 13.07 4.83
CA GLY A 169 -18.34 12.51 6.17
C GLY A 169 -19.32 13.12 7.19
N VAL A 170 -19.50 14.45 7.16
CA VAL A 170 -20.47 15.13 8.02
C VAL A 170 -21.90 14.64 7.73
N ILE A 171 -22.29 14.55 6.45
CA ILE A 171 -23.61 14.04 6.06
C ILE A 171 -23.78 12.57 6.50
N PHE A 172 -22.74 11.75 6.33
CA PHE A 172 -22.75 10.36 6.79
C PHE A 172 -22.95 10.26 8.30
N THR A 173 -22.26 11.08 9.10
CA THR A 173 -22.46 11.15 10.55
C THR A 173 -23.89 11.54 10.91
N VAL A 174 -24.48 12.51 10.21
CA VAL A 174 -25.89 12.91 10.43
C VAL A 174 -26.84 11.75 10.16
N ILE A 175 -26.64 11.00 9.07
CA ILE A 175 -27.46 9.82 8.74
C ILE A 175 -27.27 8.69 9.75
N ALA A 176 -26.03 8.47 10.22
CA ALA A 176 -25.71 7.42 11.17
C ALA A 176 -26.14 7.73 12.62
N LYS A 177 -26.37 9.02 12.94
CA LYS A 177 -26.65 9.52 14.29
C LYS A 177 -27.79 8.76 14.96
N ASP A 178 -28.93 8.65 14.29
CA ASP A 178 -30.13 8.05 14.90
C ASP A 178 -29.93 6.57 15.22
N THR A 179 -29.28 5.82 14.31
CA THR A 179 -28.92 4.42 14.54
C THR A 179 -27.98 4.26 15.73
N LEU A 180 -26.93 5.09 15.81
CA LEU A 180 -25.95 5.02 16.89
C LEU A 180 -26.59 5.39 18.24
N THR A 181 -27.42 6.43 18.27
CA THR A 181 -28.18 6.83 19.47
C THR A 181 -29.09 5.71 19.94
N ASN A 182 -29.78 5.01 19.04
CA ASN A 182 -30.65 3.88 19.40
C ASN A 182 -29.87 2.70 20.00
N ILE A 183 -28.70 2.36 19.46
CA ILE A 183 -27.83 1.29 20.01
C ILE A 183 -27.33 1.68 21.40
N LEU A 184 -26.87 2.92 21.57
CA LEU A 184 -26.34 3.40 22.85
C LEU A 184 -27.41 3.46 23.93
N ASN A 185 -28.62 3.91 23.60
CA ASN A 185 -29.76 3.89 24.53
C ASN A 185 -30.09 2.46 24.97
N GLY A 186 -30.04 1.49 24.06
CA GLY A 186 -30.24 0.07 24.39
C GLY A 186 -29.17 -0.46 25.36
N VAL A 187 -27.90 -0.15 25.13
CA VAL A 187 -26.81 -0.55 26.04
C VAL A 187 -26.97 0.13 27.40
N MET A 188 -27.32 1.42 27.44
CA MET A 188 -27.51 2.16 28.68
C MET A 188 -28.65 1.59 29.51
N LEU A 189 -29.77 1.21 28.88
CA LEU A 189 -30.88 0.51 29.54
C LEU A 189 -30.43 -0.82 30.17
N MET A 190 -29.59 -1.61 29.47
CA MET A 190 -29.08 -2.88 30.00
C MET A 190 -28.11 -2.70 31.17
N VAL A 191 -27.40 -1.57 31.21
CA VAL A 191 -26.48 -1.23 32.30
C VAL A 191 -27.26 -0.71 33.50
N GLU A 192 -28.21 0.21 33.30
CA GLU A 192 -29.05 0.75 34.37
C GLU A 192 -29.95 -0.31 35.01
N SER A 193 -30.49 -1.25 34.23
CA SER A 193 -31.34 -2.34 34.75
C SER A 193 -30.60 -3.33 35.66
N ARG A 194 -29.28 -3.22 35.82
CA ARG A 194 -28.49 -4.01 36.77
C ARG A 194 -28.24 -3.29 38.11
N PHE A 195 -28.55 -1.99 38.21
CA PHE A 195 -28.33 -1.19 39.42
C PHE A 195 -29.62 -0.87 40.20
N LEU A 196 -30.80 -1.01 39.56
CA LEU A 196 -32.12 -1.10 40.19
C LEU A 196 -32.45 -2.57 40.49
#